data_AF-A0A101X8V6-F1
#
_entry.id   AF-A0A101X8V6-F1
#
_cell.length_a   1.000
_cell.length_b   1.000
_cell.length_c   1.000
_cell.angle_alpha   90.00
_cell.angle_beta   90.00
_cell.angle_gamma   90.00
#
_symmetry.space_group_name_H-M   'P 1'
#
loop_
_entity.id
_entity.type
_entity.pdbx_description
1 polymer ?
#
loop_
_entity_poly.entity_id
_entity_poly.type
_entity_poly.pdbx_seq_one_letter_code
_entity_poly.pdbx_strand_id
1 'polypeptide(L)'
;MSFILLEEGRARFWAPDPAKYADPANAPVFYNRYMSRNRYISVLVLDAFSRMEGRRLDVCEPLSATGVRGIRYALETNAVGRLVLNDISKAAVELMRKNLELNGVSAEVYNEDASILLRRLRGECDVVDLDPFGSPAPFAESAFQAIRDGGLLCATATDTAVLVGNYREKALRRYGVRLLKTPFYVEVGLRALLGFLARVAAANDFALQPLIAYWERHYFRFCGRAVKGARDASDSLRSLAYVEIKGGYRRVSKTEGTSSIGPLWVGELGDAAFASELADGAEEEGARRLLGALALEYTVSRPWYYLAHELGDLKVGVSELVRRLREHGIYATPTHMSPQGFKAEADYGELLILAQRLGRW
;
A
#
# COMPACT_ATOMS: atom_id res chain seq x y z
N MET A 1 23.85 -4.30 24.32
CA MET A 1 22.56 -4.06 23.64
C MET A 1 21.66 -5.25 23.92
N SER A 2 20.45 -5.06 24.47
CA SER A 2 19.58 -6.23 24.73
C SER A 2 18.73 -6.53 23.50
N PHE A 3 19.25 -7.39 22.65
CA PHE A 3 18.45 -8.10 21.67
C PHE A 3 17.72 -9.24 22.36
N ILE A 4 16.48 -9.51 21.94
CA ILE A 4 15.71 -10.68 22.36
C ILE A 4 15.37 -11.52 21.14
N LEU A 5 15.20 -12.82 21.36
CA LEU A 5 14.77 -13.73 20.31
C LEU A 5 13.25 -13.63 20.17
N LEU A 6 12.79 -13.33 18.97
CA LEU A 6 11.38 -13.22 18.61
C LEU A 6 11.02 -14.24 17.54
N GLU A 7 9.72 -14.50 17.43
CA GLU A 7 9.13 -15.33 16.38
C GLU A 7 8.02 -14.55 15.69
N GLU A 8 8.04 -14.55 14.35
CA GLU A 8 6.97 -13.98 13.52
C GLU A 8 6.78 -14.90 12.31
N GLY A 9 5.60 -15.50 12.20
CA GLY A 9 5.36 -16.55 11.21
C GLY A 9 6.32 -17.73 11.45
N ARG A 10 7.06 -18.13 10.42
CA ARG A 10 8.09 -19.18 10.53
C ARG A 10 9.48 -18.66 10.87
N ALA A 11 9.66 -17.34 10.91
CA ALA A 11 10.96 -16.72 11.15
C ALA A 11 11.25 -16.58 12.65
N ARG A 12 12.40 -17.08 13.09
CA ARG A 12 12.97 -16.81 14.42
C ARG A 12 14.12 -15.83 14.28
N PHE A 13 14.11 -14.70 14.96
CA PHE A 13 15.09 -13.64 14.72
C PHE A 13 15.38 -12.82 15.97
N TRP A 14 16.62 -12.34 16.07
CA TRP A 14 17.03 -11.37 17.07
C TRP A 14 16.60 -9.97 16.65
N ALA A 15 15.99 -9.24 17.57
CA ALA A 15 15.62 -7.83 17.40
C ALA A 15 15.73 -7.08 18.73
N PRO A 16 15.84 -5.74 18.72
CA PRO A 16 15.77 -4.97 19.95
C PRO A 16 14.45 -5.22 20.69
N ASP A 17 14.54 -5.33 22.01
CA ASP A 17 13.39 -5.58 22.86
C ASP A 17 12.32 -4.48 22.70
N PRO A 18 11.14 -4.78 22.12
CA PRO A 18 10.09 -3.80 21.94
C PRO A 18 9.58 -3.21 23.25
N ALA A 19 9.76 -3.90 24.39
CA ALA A 19 9.38 -3.39 25.71
C ALA A 19 10.32 -2.26 26.19
N LYS A 20 11.54 -2.18 25.66
CA LYS A 20 12.54 -1.16 26.02
C LYS A 20 12.53 0.05 25.10
N TYR A 21 12.02 -0.10 23.89
CA TYR A 21 11.94 0.98 22.90
C TYR A 21 10.48 1.31 22.60
N ALA A 22 9.93 2.28 23.34
CA ALA A 22 8.54 2.74 23.13
C ALA A 22 8.33 3.27 21.70
N ASP A 23 9.32 3.97 21.15
CA ASP A 23 9.40 4.29 19.72
C ASP A 23 10.49 3.43 19.07
N PRO A 24 10.12 2.51 18.15
CA PRO A 24 11.06 1.68 17.40
C PRO A 24 12.13 2.46 16.64
N ALA A 25 11.88 3.73 16.30
CA ALA A 25 12.86 4.58 15.63
C ALA A 25 14.11 4.87 16.47
N ASN A 26 14.01 4.74 17.80
CA ASN A 26 15.12 4.94 18.73
C ASN A 26 15.92 3.66 19.01
N ALA A 27 15.52 2.53 18.41
CA ALA A 27 16.22 1.26 18.58
C ALA A 27 17.51 1.23 17.73
N PRO A 28 18.56 0.50 18.17
CA PRO A 28 19.82 0.40 17.42
C PRO A 28 19.66 -0.29 16.06
N VAL A 29 18.65 -1.16 15.92
CA VAL A 29 18.20 -1.73 14.66
C VAL A 29 16.68 -1.68 14.64
N PHE A 30 16.08 -1.23 13.55
CA PHE A 30 14.64 -1.03 13.49
C PHE A 30 13.88 -2.36 13.50
N TYR A 31 12.87 -2.48 14.36
CA TYR A 31 11.88 -3.54 14.30
C TYR A 31 10.55 -3.04 14.88
N ASN A 32 9.48 -3.14 14.10
CA ASN A 32 8.15 -2.77 14.54
C ASN A 32 7.19 -3.97 14.49
N ARG A 33 6.73 -4.42 15.66
CA ARG A 33 5.75 -5.51 15.79
C ARG A 33 4.40 -5.19 15.17
N TYR A 34 4.03 -3.91 15.07
CA TYR A 34 2.76 -3.49 14.43
C TYR A 34 2.77 -3.65 12.90
N MET A 35 3.93 -3.96 12.31
CA MET A 35 4.07 -4.28 10.87
C MET A 35 3.98 -5.77 10.57
N SER A 36 3.69 -6.64 11.56
CA SER A 36 3.60 -8.09 11.35
C SER A 36 2.57 -8.47 10.28
N ARG A 37 1.36 -7.87 10.33
CA ARG A 37 0.32 -8.09 9.31
C ARG A 37 0.73 -7.57 7.91
N ASN A 38 1.47 -6.45 7.85
CA ASN A 38 2.02 -5.97 6.58
C ASN A 38 2.96 -7.01 5.96
N ARG A 39 3.89 -7.56 6.76
CA ARG A 39 4.82 -8.62 6.32
C ARG A 39 4.08 -9.89 5.93
N TYR A 40 3.08 -10.30 6.69
CA TYR A 40 2.22 -11.44 6.38
C TYR A 40 1.49 -11.28 5.04
N ILE A 41 0.82 -10.15 4.82
CA ILE A 41 0.16 -9.85 3.53
C ILE A 41 1.19 -9.82 2.40
N SER A 42 2.40 -9.32 2.64
CA SER A 42 3.44 -9.28 1.61
C SER A 42 3.96 -10.67 1.22
N VAL A 43 4.01 -11.61 2.17
CA VAL A 43 4.30 -13.04 1.91
C VAL A 43 3.24 -13.62 0.97
N LEU A 44 1.95 -13.37 1.26
CA LEU A 44 0.85 -13.83 0.41
C LEU A 44 0.90 -13.22 -1.00
N VAL A 45 1.16 -11.90 -1.09
CA VAL A 45 1.30 -11.20 -2.37
C VAL A 45 2.46 -11.79 -3.19
N LEU A 46 3.60 -12.06 -2.56
CA LEU A 46 4.76 -12.64 -3.24
C LEU A 46 4.48 -14.04 -3.78
N ASP A 47 3.84 -14.90 -2.98
CA ASP A 47 3.47 -16.25 -3.39
C ASP A 47 2.46 -16.23 -4.55
N ALA A 48 1.38 -15.46 -4.44
CA ALA A 48 0.38 -15.32 -5.48
C ALA A 48 1.00 -14.77 -6.78
N PHE A 49 1.84 -13.74 -6.68
CA PHE A 49 2.53 -13.17 -7.83
C PHE A 49 3.49 -14.19 -8.49
N SER A 50 4.23 -14.97 -7.72
CA SER A 50 5.08 -16.05 -8.26
C SER A 50 4.27 -17.12 -9.00
N ARG A 51 3.10 -17.48 -8.49
CA ARG A 51 2.18 -18.43 -9.15
C ARG A 51 1.61 -17.85 -10.44
N MET A 52 1.26 -16.57 -10.46
CA MET A 52 0.83 -15.86 -11.68
C MET A 52 1.91 -15.84 -12.76
N GLU A 53 3.17 -15.62 -12.36
CA GLU A 53 4.31 -15.62 -13.29
C GLU A 53 4.80 -17.04 -13.65
N GLY A 54 4.32 -18.08 -12.95
CA GLY A 54 4.70 -19.48 -13.18
C GLY A 54 6.18 -19.79 -12.90
N ARG A 55 6.86 -18.96 -12.09
CA ARG A 55 8.30 -19.08 -11.82
C ARG A 55 8.69 -18.49 -10.47
N ARG A 56 9.88 -18.84 -10.00
CA ARG A 56 10.53 -18.20 -8.85
C ARG A 56 11.02 -16.80 -9.23
N LEU A 57 11.16 -15.95 -8.21
CA LEU A 57 11.36 -14.51 -8.33
C LEU A 57 12.68 -14.08 -7.68
N ASP A 58 13.38 -13.15 -8.33
CA ASP A 58 14.49 -12.43 -7.73
C ASP A 58 13.95 -11.26 -6.90
N VAL A 59 14.08 -11.35 -5.58
CA VAL A 59 13.49 -10.42 -4.62
C VAL A 59 14.56 -9.52 -4.01
N CYS A 60 14.34 -8.20 -4.07
CA CYS A 60 15.19 -7.21 -3.43
C CYS A 60 14.42 -6.43 -2.36
N GLU A 61 14.93 -6.49 -1.12
CA GLU A 61 14.48 -5.67 0.00
C GLU A 61 15.60 -4.68 0.40
N PRO A 62 15.63 -3.47 -0.17
CA PRO A 62 16.76 -2.56 0.00
C PRO A 62 16.84 -1.89 1.39
N LEU A 63 15.82 -2.04 2.24
CA LEU A 63 15.70 -1.43 3.58
C LEU A 63 15.34 -2.50 4.64
N SER A 64 16.21 -3.48 4.82
CA SER A 64 15.89 -4.75 5.46
C SER A 64 15.93 -4.75 6.99
N ALA A 65 16.62 -3.81 7.65
CA ALA A 65 16.80 -3.77 9.10
C ALA A 65 17.21 -5.13 9.70
N THR A 66 16.32 -5.82 10.42
CA THR A 66 16.60 -7.15 11.00
C THR A 66 16.62 -8.29 9.96
N GLY A 67 16.17 -8.05 8.74
CA GLY A 67 15.98 -9.03 7.67
C GLY A 67 14.68 -9.83 7.76
N VAL A 68 13.81 -9.55 8.74
CA VAL A 68 12.66 -10.42 9.04
C VAL A 68 11.72 -10.61 7.84
N ARG A 69 11.48 -9.57 7.03
CA ARG A 69 10.59 -9.67 5.86
C ARG A 69 11.17 -10.61 4.80
N GLY A 70 12.41 -10.39 4.37
CA GLY A 70 13.13 -11.29 3.45
C GLY A 70 13.26 -12.72 3.96
N ILE A 71 13.53 -12.92 5.25
CA ILE A 71 13.57 -14.25 5.87
C ILE A 71 12.19 -14.92 5.76
N ARG A 72 11.11 -14.20 6.07
CA ARG A 72 9.74 -14.73 5.94
C ARG A 72 9.40 -15.08 4.49
N TYR A 73 9.79 -14.24 3.52
CA TYR A 73 9.63 -14.58 2.10
C TYR A 73 10.29 -15.92 1.75
N ALA A 74 11.50 -16.17 2.23
CA ALA A 74 12.23 -17.40 1.95
C ALA A 74 11.69 -18.64 2.69
N LEU A 75 11.15 -18.47 3.90
CA LEU A 75 10.66 -19.60 4.73
C LEU A 75 9.21 -19.99 4.49
N GLU A 76 8.38 -19.00 4.12
CA GLU A 76 6.93 -19.16 4.06
C GLU A 76 6.42 -19.34 2.62
N THR A 77 7.30 -19.19 1.62
CA THR A 77 6.94 -19.36 0.20
C THR A 77 8.00 -20.19 -0.53
N ASN A 78 7.60 -20.82 -1.64
CA ASN A 78 8.55 -21.35 -2.63
C ASN A 78 8.87 -20.33 -3.72
N ALA A 79 8.41 -19.08 -3.58
CA ALA A 79 8.46 -18.04 -4.60
C ALA A 79 9.87 -17.47 -4.78
N VAL A 80 10.69 -17.41 -3.74
CA VAL A 80 12.00 -16.73 -3.79
C VAL A 80 13.01 -17.59 -4.54
N GLY A 81 13.53 -17.11 -5.67
CA GLY A 81 14.65 -17.72 -6.41
C GLY A 81 16.00 -17.17 -5.96
N ARG A 82 16.10 -15.84 -5.87
CA ARG A 82 17.24 -15.09 -5.36
C ARG A 82 16.75 -14.07 -4.34
N LEU A 83 17.48 -13.90 -3.24
CA LEU A 83 17.13 -12.94 -2.19
C LEU A 83 18.26 -11.95 -1.99
N VAL A 84 17.97 -10.67 -2.19
CA VAL A 84 18.89 -9.56 -1.96
C VAL A 84 18.38 -8.71 -0.81
N LEU A 85 19.17 -8.62 0.26
CA LEU A 85 18.88 -7.82 1.44
C LEU A 85 19.94 -6.74 1.65
N ASN A 86 19.51 -5.58 2.12
CA ASN A 86 20.40 -4.46 2.35
C ASN A 86 19.94 -3.58 3.49
N ASP A 87 20.90 -2.98 4.19
CA ASP A 87 20.64 -1.86 5.07
C ASP A 87 21.86 -0.93 5.11
N ILE A 88 21.64 0.37 5.26
CA ILE A 88 22.74 1.35 5.38
C ILE A 88 23.46 1.21 6.74
N SER A 89 22.77 0.71 7.76
CA SER A 89 23.33 0.50 9.10
C SER A 89 24.16 -0.79 9.14
N LYS A 90 25.45 -0.65 9.45
CA LYS A 90 26.34 -1.79 9.68
C LYS A 90 25.81 -2.72 10.79
N ALA A 91 25.25 -2.15 11.86
CA ALA A 91 24.66 -2.92 12.95
C ALA A 91 23.43 -3.72 12.50
N ALA A 92 22.61 -3.17 11.61
CA ALA A 92 21.49 -3.88 11.02
C ALA A 92 21.98 -5.05 10.16
N VAL A 93 22.98 -4.83 9.31
CA VAL A 93 23.58 -5.87 8.46
C VAL A 93 24.21 -7.01 9.28
N GLU A 94 24.92 -6.69 10.35
CA GLU A 94 25.49 -7.71 11.25
C GLU A 94 24.39 -8.55 11.94
N LEU A 95 23.31 -7.91 12.39
CA LEU A 95 22.16 -8.61 12.99
C LEU A 95 21.40 -9.45 11.96
N MET A 96 21.20 -8.90 10.76
CA MET A 96 20.55 -9.56 9.64
C MET A 96 21.27 -10.83 9.23
N ARG A 97 22.61 -10.82 9.14
CA ARG A 97 23.40 -12.03 8.86
C ARG A 97 23.20 -13.12 9.93
N LYS A 98 23.19 -12.74 11.21
CA LYS A 98 22.89 -13.68 12.31
C LYS A 98 21.48 -14.25 12.20
N ASN A 99 20.50 -13.44 11.81
CA ASN A 99 19.12 -13.88 11.64
C ASN A 99 18.96 -14.81 10.43
N LEU A 100 19.66 -14.54 9.32
CA LEU A 100 19.70 -15.44 8.17
C LEU A 100 20.29 -16.81 8.55
N GLU A 101 21.42 -16.82 9.25
CA GLU A 101 22.08 -18.04 9.75
C GLU A 101 21.16 -18.83 10.68
N LEU A 102 20.49 -18.15 11.62
CA LEU A 102 19.55 -18.78 12.56
C LEU A 102 18.40 -19.51 11.88
N ASN A 103 17.98 -19.06 10.68
CA ASN A 103 16.90 -19.68 9.92
C ASN A 103 17.39 -20.56 8.77
N GLY A 104 18.71 -20.69 8.55
CA GLY A 104 19.26 -21.41 7.41
C GLY A 104 18.88 -20.80 6.05
N VAL A 105 18.62 -19.49 5.99
CA VAL A 105 18.23 -18.78 4.76
C VAL A 105 19.47 -18.20 4.07
N SER A 106 19.61 -18.47 2.78
CA SER A 106 20.67 -17.88 1.94
C SER A 106 20.19 -16.58 1.30
N ALA A 107 21.01 -15.53 1.38
CA ALA A 107 20.75 -14.23 0.76
C ALA A 107 22.05 -13.49 0.42
N GLU A 108 22.00 -12.65 -0.60
CA GLU A 108 23.02 -11.64 -0.88
C GLU A 108 22.80 -10.44 0.05
N VAL A 109 23.76 -10.18 0.95
CA VAL A 109 23.62 -9.13 1.97
C VAL A 109 24.60 -7.99 1.73
N TYR A 110 24.05 -6.79 1.51
CA TYR A 110 24.79 -5.56 1.27
C TYR A 110 24.69 -4.56 2.43
N ASN A 111 25.69 -3.68 2.54
CA ASN A 111 25.69 -2.56 3.46
C ASN A 111 25.88 -1.25 2.68
N GLU A 112 24.84 -0.86 1.94
CA GLU A 112 24.86 0.28 1.03
C GLU A 112 23.64 1.20 1.24
N ASP A 113 23.73 2.41 0.70
CA ASP A 113 22.53 3.22 0.49
C ASP A 113 21.58 2.49 -0.47
N ALA A 114 20.29 2.47 -0.13
CA ALA A 114 19.27 1.75 -0.88
C ALA A 114 19.21 2.19 -2.36
N SER A 115 19.34 3.49 -2.65
CA SER A 115 19.31 3.99 -4.03
C SER A 115 20.55 3.58 -4.83
N ILE A 116 21.72 3.50 -4.18
CA ILE A 116 22.95 3.02 -4.83
C ILE A 116 22.81 1.55 -5.20
N LEU A 117 22.38 0.71 -4.26
CA LEU A 117 22.17 -0.72 -4.50
C LEU A 117 21.16 -0.95 -5.64
N LEU A 118 20.00 -0.29 -5.58
CA LEU A 118 18.96 -0.44 -6.59
C LEU A 118 19.45 -0.05 -8.00
N ARG A 119 20.25 1.02 -8.11
CA ARG A 119 20.86 1.42 -9.39
C ARG A 119 21.91 0.42 -9.88
N ARG A 120 22.60 -0.28 -8.99
CA ARG A 120 23.53 -1.36 -9.36
C ARG A 120 22.79 -2.58 -9.91
N LEU A 121 21.64 -2.94 -9.33
CA LEU A 121 20.80 -4.08 -9.72
C LEU A 121 19.92 -3.81 -10.95
N ARG A 122 20.40 -3.03 -11.92
CA ARG A 122 19.57 -2.48 -12.99
C ARG A 122 18.91 -3.58 -13.85
N GLY A 123 17.59 -3.70 -13.77
CA GLY A 123 16.83 -4.74 -14.47
C GLY A 123 17.10 -6.16 -13.96
N GLU A 124 17.52 -6.31 -12.70
CA GLU A 124 17.87 -7.60 -12.10
C GLU A 124 16.86 -8.09 -11.05
N CYS A 125 15.82 -7.30 -10.76
CA CYS A 125 14.85 -7.63 -9.71
C CYS A 125 13.47 -7.90 -10.32
N ASP A 126 12.88 -9.06 -10.01
CA ASP A 126 11.47 -9.31 -10.28
C ASP A 126 10.58 -8.62 -9.26
N VAL A 127 11.09 -8.44 -8.03
CA VAL A 127 10.39 -7.78 -6.94
C VAL A 127 11.31 -6.76 -6.28
N VAL A 128 10.79 -5.55 -6.07
CA VAL A 128 11.43 -4.54 -5.23
C VAL A 128 10.47 -4.13 -4.12
N ASP A 129 10.85 -4.33 -2.86
CA ASP A 129 10.02 -3.99 -1.69
C ASP A 129 10.59 -2.82 -0.89
N LEU A 130 10.06 -1.62 -1.16
CA LEU A 130 10.41 -0.40 -0.44
C LEU A 130 9.61 -0.29 0.86
N ASP A 131 10.23 -0.62 1.99
CA ASP A 131 9.64 -0.49 3.33
C ASP A 131 10.44 0.45 4.26
N PRO A 132 10.59 1.74 3.93
CA PRO A 132 11.39 2.66 4.73
C PRO A 132 10.66 3.15 5.98
N PHE A 133 11.44 3.72 6.91
CA PHE A 133 10.87 4.63 7.90
C PHE A 133 10.43 5.94 7.24
N GLY A 134 9.12 6.20 7.22
CA GLY A 134 8.52 7.40 6.67
C GLY A 134 8.05 7.19 5.24
N SER A 135 8.82 7.65 4.26
CA SER A 135 8.36 7.75 2.86
C SER A 135 9.19 6.90 1.90
N PRO A 136 8.55 6.22 0.93
CA PRO A 136 9.25 5.54 -0.16
C PRO A 136 9.75 6.49 -1.25
N ALA A 137 9.35 7.77 -1.22
CA ALA A 137 9.67 8.73 -2.27
C ALA A 137 11.17 8.85 -2.61
N PRO A 138 12.11 8.86 -1.63
CA PRO A 138 13.54 8.96 -1.93
C PRO A 138 14.13 7.79 -2.74
N PHE A 139 13.45 6.64 -2.76
CA PHE A 139 13.96 5.40 -3.36
C PHE A 139 13.16 4.97 -4.59
N ALA A 140 12.01 5.59 -4.84
CA ALA A 140 11.06 5.18 -5.86
C ALA A 140 11.66 5.15 -7.28
N GLU A 141 12.40 6.20 -7.67
CA GLU A 141 13.05 6.25 -8.99
C GLU A 141 14.06 5.11 -9.16
N SER A 142 14.93 4.90 -8.17
CA SER A 142 15.94 3.83 -8.19
C SER A 142 15.28 2.45 -8.24
N ALA A 143 14.13 2.26 -7.60
CA ALA A 143 13.38 1.00 -7.67
C ALA A 143 12.93 0.67 -9.09
N PHE A 144 12.48 1.67 -9.88
CA PHE A 144 12.14 1.46 -11.29
C PHE A 144 13.37 1.15 -12.17
N GLN A 145 14.57 1.57 -11.77
CA GLN A 145 15.79 1.17 -12.46
C GLN A 145 16.16 -0.29 -12.17
N ALA A 146 15.92 -0.76 -10.94
CA ALA A 146 16.20 -2.14 -10.53
C ALA A 146 15.20 -3.16 -11.11
N ILE A 147 13.93 -2.77 -11.20
CA ILE A 147 12.85 -3.69 -11.53
C ILE A 147 12.84 -4.12 -13.02
N ARG A 148 12.53 -5.39 -13.25
CA ARG A 148 12.30 -5.95 -14.59
C ARG A 148 10.95 -5.49 -15.15
N ASP A 149 10.84 -5.62 -16.47
CA ASP A 149 9.53 -5.48 -17.11
C ASP A 149 8.56 -6.54 -16.57
N GLY A 150 7.35 -6.11 -16.22
CA GLY A 150 6.35 -6.94 -15.59
C GLY A 150 6.64 -7.28 -14.13
N GLY A 151 7.66 -6.69 -13.49
CA GLY A 151 8.00 -6.96 -12.10
C GLY A 151 7.03 -6.36 -11.09
N LEU A 152 7.08 -6.84 -9.85
CA LEU A 152 6.27 -6.39 -8.72
C LEU A 152 6.98 -5.28 -7.91
N LEU A 153 6.40 -4.09 -7.89
CA LEU A 153 6.81 -3.02 -6.99
C LEU A 153 5.93 -3.05 -5.73
N CYS A 154 6.56 -3.18 -4.57
CA CYS A 154 5.94 -3.01 -3.27
C CYS A 154 6.46 -1.72 -2.62
N ALA A 155 5.57 -0.90 -2.08
CA ALA A 155 5.92 0.35 -1.40
C ALA A 155 5.07 0.58 -0.15
N THR A 156 5.71 0.80 0.98
CA THR A 156 5.09 1.23 2.23
C THR A 156 5.39 2.69 2.49
N ALA A 157 4.37 3.46 2.86
CA ALA A 157 4.52 4.81 3.41
C ALA A 157 3.95 4.85 4.83
N THR A 158 4.81 5.12 5.81
CA THR A 158 4.44 5.28 7.23
C THR A 158 4.29 6.76 7.62
N ASP A 159 4.67 7.70 6.76
CA ASP A 159 4.42 9.13 6.94
C ASP A 159 2.97 9.53 6.62
N THR A 160 2.01 8.73 7.11
CA THR A 160 0.57 8.90 6.90
C THR A 160 0.08 10.30 7.21
N ALA A 161 0.58 10.93 8.28
CA ALA A 161 0.24 12.32 8.64
C ALA A 161 0.50 13.33 7.50
N VAL A 162 1.51 13.08 6.66
CA VAL A 162 1.79 13.90 5.46
C VAL A 162 0.72 13.63 4.40
N LEU A 163 0.49 12.37 4.07
CA LEU A 163 -0.42 11.93 3.01
C LEU A 163 -1.91 12.20 3.32
N VAL A 164 -2.31 12.28 4.60
CA VAL A 164 -3.67 12.70 5.00
C VAL A 164 -3.84 14.22 5.11
N GLY A 165 -2.80 14.99 4.80
CA GLY A 165 -2.89 16.45 4.67
C GLY A 165 -2.65 17.25 5.96
N ASN A 166 -2.10 16.66 7.03
CA ASN A 166 -1.72 17.43 8.24
C ASN A 166 -0.48 18.30 7.99
N TYR A 167 0.40 17.90 7.07
CA TYR A 167 1.62 18.63 6.69
C TYR A 167 1.64 18.94 5.18
N ARG A 168 0.79 19.86 4.75
CA ARG A 168 0.53 20.16 3.32
C ARG A 168 1.79 20.53 2.52
N GLU A 169 2.64 21.41 3.04
CA GLU A 169 3.90 21.79 2.37
C GLU A 169 4.87 20.61 2.25
N LYS A 170 4.85 19.70 3.22
CA LYS A 170 5.65 18.47 3.15
C LYS A 170 5.07 17.51 2.12
N ALA A 171 3.75 17.41 2.00
CA ALA A 171 3.10 16.61 0.96
C ALA A 171 3.41 17.16 -0.44
N LEU A 172 3.34 18.47 -0.63
CA LEU A 172 3.70 19.13 -1.88
C LEU A 172 5.17 18.88 -2.24
N ARG A 173 6.11 19.11 -1.32
CA ARG A 173 7.54 18.92 -1.59
C ARG A 173 7.92 17.45 -1.84
N ARG A 174 7.31 16.52 -1.10
CA ARG A 174 7.71 15.10 -1.10
C ARG A 174 7.01 14.28 -2.17
N TYR A 175 5.71 14.49 -2.30
CA TYR A 175 4.85 13.73 -3.19
C TYR A 175 4.35 14.56 -4.37
N GLY A 176 4.65 15.85 -4.45
CA GLY A 176 4.18 16.70 -5.55
C GLY A 176 2.65 16.77 -5.63
N VAL A 177 1.98 16.78 -4.47
CA VAL A 177 0.51 16.72 -4.36
C VAL A 177 0.01 17.81 -3.42
N ARG A 178 -1.03 18.52 -3.85
CA ARG A 178 -1.74 19.49 -3.02
C ARG A 178 -2.89 18.82 -2.28
N LEU A 179 -2.88 18.93 -0.95
CA LEU A 179 -3.86 18.28 -0.07
C LEU A 179 -4.68 19.31 0.70
N LEU A 180 -5.99 19.05 0.77
CA LEU A 180 -6.94 19.76 1.62
C LEU A 180 -7.63 18.77 2.56
N LYS A 181 -8.28 19.27 3.61
CA LYS A 181 -9.04 18.41 4.54
C LYS A 181 -10.29 17.90 3.82
N THR A 182 -10.53 16.59 3.88
CA THR A 182 -11.71 15.95 3.31
C THR A 182 -12.32 14.94 4.30
N PRO A 183 -13.61 14.61 4.20
CA PRO A 183 -14.21 13.51 4.96
C PRO A 183 -13.57 12.15 4.63
N PHE A 184 -13.04 12.01 3.41
CA PHE A 184 -12.43 10.81 2.88
C PHE A 184 -10.89 10.86 2.80
N TYR A 185 -10.27 11.51 3.78
CA TYR A 185 -8.83 11.84 3.75
C TYR A 185 -7.91 10.63 3.67
N VAL A 186 -8.34 9.46 4.16
CA VAL A 186 -7.56 8.22 4.08
C VAL A 186 -7.44 7.77 2.62
N GLU A 187 -8.55 7.80 1.86
CA GLU A 187 -8.54 7.44 0.44
C GLU A 187 -7.76 8.47 -0.38
N VAL A 188 -7.89 9.76 -0.05
CA VAL A 188 -7.07 10.82 -0.65
C VAL A 188 -5.59 10.54 -0.45
N GLY A 189 -5.16 10.18 0.77
CA GLY A 189 -3.77 9.88 1.07
C GLY A 189 -3.23 8.65 0.34
N LEU A 190 -4.01 7.58 0.28
CA LEU A 190 -3.64 6.39 -0.49
C LEU A 190 -3.50 6.71 -1.99
N ARG A 191 -4.48 7.43 -2.56
CA ARG A 191 -4.45 7.83 -3.97
C ARG A 191 -3.38 8.88 -4.28
N ALA A 192 -2.96 9.68 -3.30
CA ALA A 192 -1.82 10.58 -3.42
C ALA A 192 -0.49 9.81 -3.51
N LEU A 193 -0.33 8.75 -2.70
CA LEU A 193 0.83 7.86 -2.81
C LEU A 193 0.89 7.19 -4.18
N LEU A 194 -0.22 6.60 -4.65
CA LEU A 194 -0.29 5.97 -5.97
C LEU A 194 -0.06 6.99 -7.09
N GLY A 195 -0.61 8.21 -6.97
CA GLY A 195 -0.42 9.27 -7.95
C GLY A 195 1.02 9.79 -8.02
N PHE A 196 1.75 9.74 -6.90
CA PHE A 196 3.20 9.96 -6.89
C PHE A 196 3.94 8.82 -7.58
N LEU A 197 3.70 7.57 -7.17
CA LEU A 197 4.36 6.39 -7.75
C LEU A 197 4.13 6.30 -9.26
N ALA A 198 2.92 6.56 -9.75
CA ALA A 198 2.58 6.53 -11.16
C ALA A 198 3.33 7.59 -11.99
N ARG A 199 3.57 8.79 -11.43
CA ARG A 199 4.37 9.82 -12.10
C ARG A 199 5.85 9.45 -12.15
N VAL A 200 6.39 8.89 -11.07
CA VAL A 200 7.78 8.41 -11.05
C VAL A 200 7.95 7.23 -12.01
N ALA A 201 7.00 6.30 -12.04
CA ALA A 201 6.98 5.19 -12.99
C ALA A 201 7.00 5.70 -14.44
N ALA A 202 6.08 6.63 -14.77
CA ALA A 202 5.97 7.16 -16.11
C ALA A 202 7.23 7.91 -16.57
N ALA A 203 7.90 8.63 -15.66
CA ALA A 203 9.18 9.28 -15.93
C ALA A 203 10.33 8.28 -16.20
N ASN A 204 10.13 7.00 -15.87
CA ASN A 204 11.06 5.91 -16.13
C ASN A 204 10.53 4.94 -17.23
N ASP A 205 9.55 5.37 -18.03
CA ASP A 205 8.88 4.58 -19.07
C ASP A 205 8.15 3.32 -18.57
N PHE A 206 7.60 3.37 -17.35
CA PHE A 206 6.74 2.33 -16.79
C PHE A 206 5.29 2.77 -16.60
N ALA A 207 4.37 1.86 -16.88
CA ALA A 207 3.00 1.89 -16.39
C ALA A 207 2.89 1.15 -15.05
N LEU A 208 2.03 1.64 -14.16
CA LEU A 208 1.69 0.92 -12.92
C LEU A 208 0.32 0.28 -13.03
N GLN A 209 0.25 -1.00 -12.70
CA GLN A 209 -0.98 -1.78 -12.58
C GLN A 209 -1.14 -2.20 -11.11
N PRO A 210 -1.98 -1.49 -10.32
CA PRO A 210 -2.22 -1.84 -8.92
C PRO A 210 -2.79 -3.25 -8.79
N LEU A 211 -2.17 -4.10 -7.97
CA LEU A 211 -2.72 -5.41 -7.59
C LEU A 211 -3.44 -5.31 -6.25
N ILE A 212 -2.84 -4.61 -5.29
CA ILE A 212 -3.45 -4.30 -4.00
C ILE A 212 -2.87 -3.02 -3.43
N ALA A 213 -3.73 -2.11 -2.99
CA ALA A 213 -3.36 -0.90 -2.28
C ALA A 213 -4.34 -0.61 -1.14
N TYR A 214 -3.81 -0.41 0.06
CA TYR A 214 -4.63 -0.29 1.25
C TYR A 214 -4.00 0.59 2.32
N TRP A 215 -4.84 1.02 3.25
CA TRP A 215 -4.42 1.68 4.47
C TRP A 215 -4.65 0.75 5.65
N GLU A 216 -3.70 0.73 6.58
CA GLU A 216 -3.89 0.04 7.84
C GLU A 216 -3.24 0.83 8.97
N ARG A 217 -4.07 1.48 9.79
CA ARG A 217 -3.68 2.25 10.98
C ARG A 217 -2.62 3.32 10.66
N HIS A 218 -1.36 2.95 10.66
CA HIS A 218 -0.21 3.84 10.61
C HIS A 218 0.54 3.81 9.29
N TYR A 219 0.09 3.04 8.30
CA TYR A 219 0.76 2.96 7.00
C TYR A 219 -0.21 2.87 5.82
N PHE A 220 0.26 3.33 4.67
CA PHE A 220 -0.27 3.00 3.36
C PHE A 220 0.64 1.97 2.70
N ARG A 221 0.05 0.98 2.03
CA ARG A 221 0.78 -0.05 1.28
C ARG A 221 0.26 -0.10 -0.14
N PHE A 222 1.18 -0.25 -1.08
CA PHE A 222 0.93 -0.49 -2.49
C PHE A 222 1.76 -1.68 -2.94
N CYS A 223 1.14 -2.59 -3.67
CA CYS A 223 1.80 -3.66 -4.41
C CYS A 223 1.19 -3.68 -5.82
N GLY A 224 2.01 -3.56 -6.85
CA GLY A 224 1.51 -3.54 -8.23
C GLY A 224 2.57 -3.87 -9.26
N ARG A 225 2.13 -4.29 -10.44
CA ARG A 225 3.00 -4.63 -11.56
C ARG A 225 3.51 -3.35 -12.23
N ALA A 226 4.81 -3.30 -12.52
CA ALA A 226 5.45 -2.26 -13.30
C ALA A 226 5.72 -2.79 -14.73
N VAL A 227 5.02 -2.27 -15.73
CA VAL A 227 5.12 -2.70 -17.12
C VAL A 227 5.88 -1.66 -17.93
N LYS A 228 6.94 -2.03 -18.63
CA LYS A 228 7.74 -1.12 -19.47
C LYS A 228 7.02 -0.82 -20.77
N GLY A 229 6.97 0.46 -21.13
CA GLY A 229 6.42 0.92 -22.40
C GLY A 229 6.01 2.38 -22.32
N ALA A 230 6.59 3.24 -23.18
CA ALA A 230 6.29 4.68 -23.17
C ALA A 230 4.81 5.01 -23.45
N ARG A 231 4.13 4.18 -24.27
CA ARG A 231 2.70 4.30 -24.53
C ARG A 231 1.87 3.96 -23.30
N ASP A 232 2.15 2.81 -22.69
CA ASP A 232 1.46 2.35 -21.49
C ASP A 232 1.72 3.31 -20.30
N ALA A 233 2.93 3.85 -20.20
CA ALA A 233 3.30 4.88 -19.23
C ALA A 233 2.44 6.15 -19.40
N SER A 234 2.26 6.61 -20.64
CA SER A 234 1.40 7.76 -20.96
C SER A 234 -0.07 7.48 -20.64
N ASP A 235 -0.52 6.25 -20.90
CA ASP A 235 -1.89 5.84 -20.62
C ASP A 235 -2.16 5.70 -19.11
N SER A 236 -1.17 5.25 -18.33
CA SER A 236 -1.21 5.24 -16.86
C SER A 236 -1.41 6.65 -16.27
N LEU A 237 -0.82 7.68 -16.88
CA LEU A 237 -1.04 9.08 -16.46
C LEU A 237 -2.48 9.55 -16.67
N ARG A 238 -3.26 8.89 -17.53
CA ARG A 238 -4.71 9.18 -17.68
C ARG A 238 -5.48 8.78 -16.44
N SER A 239 -4.93 7.97 -15.55
CA SER A 239 -5.52 7.67 -14.24
C SER A 239 -5.19 8.75 -13.19
N LEU A 240 -4.53 9.84 -13.57
CA LEU A 240 -4.34 11.00 -12.70
C LEU A 240 -5.44 12.03 -12.91
N ALA A 241 -5.91 12.62 -11.83
CA ALA A 241 -6.87 13.72 -11.85
C ALA A 241 -6.78 14.55 -10.57
N TYR A 242 -7.49 15.66 -10.57
CA TYR A 242 -7.73 16.52 -9.41
C TYR A 242 -9.17 16.35 -8.94
N VAL A 243 -9.41 16.51 -7.64
CA VAL A 243 -10.76 16.48 -7.07
C VAL A 243 -11.09 17.82 -6.39
N GLU A 244 -12.26 18.35 -6.69
CA GLU A 244 -12.84 19.50 -6.00
C GLU A 244 -14.09 19.05 -5.24
N ILE A 245 -14.27 19.57 -4.02
CA ILE A 245 -15.42 19.26 -3.17
C ILE A 245 -16.29 20.51 -3.05
N LYS A 246 -17.56 20.41 -3.46
CA LYS A 246 -18.53 21.51 -3.33
C LYS A 246 -19.88 20.96 -2.85
N GLY A 247 -20.27 21.30 -1.63
CA GLY A 247 -21.55 20.85 -1.05
C GLY A 247 -21.69 19.32 -1.02
N GLY A 248 -20.63 18.60 -0.68
CA GLY A 248 -20.58 17.13 -0.67
C GLY A 248 -20.32 16.47 -2.04
N TYR A 249 -20.59 17.17 -3.15
CA TYR A 249 -20.24 16.69 -4.48
C TYR A 249 -18.74 16.66 -4.69
N ARG A 250 -18.25 15.59 -5.30
CA ARG A 250 -16.84 15.32 -5.57
C ARG A 250 -16.62 15.37 -7.06
N ARG A 251 -16.19 16.52 -7.57
CA ARG A 251 -15.95 16.71 -9.01
C ARG A 251 -14.53 16.31 -9.34
N VAL A 252 -14.37 15.36 -10.25
CA VAL A 252 -13.07 14.95 -10.79
C VAL A 252 -12.77 15.77 -12.04
N SER A 253 -11.57 16.33 -12.13
CA SER A 253 -11.10 17.15 -13.27
C SER A 253 -9.70 16.71 -13.70
N LYS A 254 -9.40 16.83 -15.01
CA LYS A 254 -8.03 16.65 -15.52
C LYS A 254 -7.16 17.89 -15.37
N THR A 255 -7.77 19.02 -15.10
CA THR A 255 -7.08 20.29 -14.91
C THR A 255 -7.07 20.69 -13.44
N GLU A 256 -5.97 21.28 -13.01
CA GLU A 256 -5.84 21.85 -11.68
C GLU A 256 -6.70 23.12 -11.55
N GLY A 257 -7.51 23.19 -10.49
CA GLY A 257 -8.32 24.35 -10.14
C GLY A 257 -7.90 24.95 -8.80
N THR A 258 -8.33 26.16 -8.46
CA THR A 258 -7.85 26.88 -7.26
C THR A 258 -8.09 26.12 -5.95
N SER A 259 -9.15 25.33 -5.85
CA SER A 259 -9.49 24.52 -4.66
C SER A 259 -9.29 23.02 -4.86
N SER A 260 -8.60 22.62 -5.92
CA SER A 260 -8.45 21.22 -6.28
C SER A 260 -7.43 20.49 -5.41
N ILE A 261 -7.65 19.21 -5.18
CA ILE A 261 -6.77 18.29 -4.45
C ILE A 261 -6.15 17.37 -5.48
N GLY A 262 -4.82 17.27 -5.52
CA GLY A 262 -4.13 16.39 -6.45
C GLY A 262 -2.78 16.91 -6.96
N PRO A 263 -2.23 16.26 -8.01
CA PRO A 263 -2.82 15.15 -8.74
C PRO A 263 -2.94 13.87 -7.89
N LEU A 264 -4.08 13.18 -8.00
CA LEU A 264 -4.42 11.93 -7.32
C LEU A 264 -4.60 10.81 -8.35
N TRP A 265 -4.29 9.58 -7.95
CA TRP A 265 -4.70 8.39 -8.69
C TRP A 265 -6.22 8.16 -8.56
N VAL A 266 -6.95 8.26 -9.67
CA VAL A 266 -8.41 8.00 -9.74
C VAL A 266 -8.75 6.68 -10.42
N GLY A 267 -7.74 5.89 -10.83
CA GLY A 267 -7.93 4.51 -11.29
C GLY A 267 -8.24 3.55 -10.14
N GLU A 268 -8.23 2.25 -10.47
CA GLU A 268 -8.44 1.15 -9.52
C GLU A 268 -7.35 1.12 -8.45
N LEU A 269 -7.71 0.73 -7.22
CA LEU A 269 -6.74 0.61 -6.12
C LEU A 269 -6.12 -0.79 -6.04
N GLY A 270 -6.66 -1.75 -6.75
CA GLY A 270 -6.20 -3.12 -6.80
C GLY A 270 -7.16 -4.00 -7.60
N ASP A 271 -6.79 -5.26 -7.77
CA ASP A 271 -7.57 -6.26 -8.48
C ASP A 271 -8.43 -7.05 -7.48
N ALA A 272 -9.74 -7.09 -7.71
CA ALA A 272 -10.69 -7.74 -6.81
C ALA A 272 -10.50 -9.26 -6.73
N ALA A 273 -10.16 -9.91 -7.84
CA ALA A 273 -9.93 -11.35 -7.88
C ALA A 273 -8.62 -11.72 -7.16
N PHE A 274 -7.57 -10.94 -7.37
CA PHE A 274 -6.30 -11.07 -6.66
C PHE A 274 -6.49 -10.90 -5.16
N ALA A 275 -7.19 -9.84 -4.72
CA ALA A 275 -7.48 -9.64 -3.31
C ALA A 275 -8.33 -10.78 -2.70
N SER A 276 -9.27 -11.35 -3.47
CA SER A 276 -10.06 -12.51 -3.05
C SER A 276 -9.19 -13.74 -2.88
N GLU A 277 -8.31 -14.02 -3.85
CA GLU A 277 -7.36 -15.14 -3.79
C GLU A 277 -6.45 -15.05 -2.55
N LEU A 278 -5.93 -13.85 -2.26
CA LEU A 278 -5.14 -13.61 -1.05
C LEU A 278 -5.97 -13.84 0.22
N ALA A 279 -7.25 -13.46 0.23
CA ALA A 279 -8.14 -13.69 1.37
C ALA A 279 -8.37 -15.19 1.61
N ASP A 280 -8.59 -15.96 0.54
CA ASP A 280 -8.81 -17.41 0.59
C ASP A 280 -7.58 -18.15 1.11
N GLY A 281 -6.37 -17.68 0.71
CA GLY A 281 -5.09 -18.23 1.18
C GLY A 281 -4.64 -17.72 2.55
N ALA A 282 -5.29 -16.70 3.13
CA ALA A 282 -4.89 -16.15 4.42
C ALA A 282 -5.34 -17.05 5.57
N GLU A 283 -4.42 -17.47 6.42
CA GLU A 283 -4.64 -18.19 7.67
C GLU A 283 -4.96 -17.23 8.84
N GLU A 284 -4.30 -16.06 8.87
CA GLU A 284 -4.54 -15.04 9.90
C GLU A 284 -5.89 -14.34 9.70
N GLU A 285 -6.80 -14.49 10.66
CA GLU A 285 -8.17 -13.91 10.59
C GLU A 285 -8.15 -12.39 10.34
N GLY A 286 -7.21 -11.68 10.98
CA GLY A 286 -7.07 -10.23 10.77
C GLY A 286 -6.65 -9.86 9.35
N ALA A 287 -5.85 -10.69 8.67
CA ALA A 287 -5.45 -10.50 7.28
C ALA A 287 -6.59 -10.91 6.33
N ARG A 288 -7.18 -12.09 6.54
CA ARG A 288 -8.33 -12.60 5.78
C ARG A 288 -9.48 -11.59 5.73
N ARG A 289 -9.85 -11.02 6.88
CA ARG A 289 -10.92 -10.01 6.95
C ARG A 289 -10.58 -8.73 6.19
N LEU A 290 -9.35 -8.26 6.27
CA LEU A 290 -8.91 -7.06 5.55
C LEU A 290 -8.92 -7.33 4.03
N LEU A 291 -8.31 -8.44 3.59
CA LEU A 291 -8.24 -8.82 2.19
C LEU A 291 -9.62 -9.06 1.59
N GLY A 292 -10.53 -9.74 2.30
CA GLY A 292 -11.92 -9.90 1.86
C GLY A 292 -12.68 -8.58 1.76
N ALA A 293 -12.44 -7.63 2.68
CA ALA A 293 -13.01 -6.28 2.56
C ALA A 293 -12.46 -5.54 1.32
N LEU A 294 -11.15 -5.64 1.06
CA LEU A 294 -10.53 -5.05 -0.13
C LEU A 294 -11.07 -5.66 -1.43
N ALA A 295 -11.22 -6.99 -1.48
CA ALA A 295 -11.80 -7.69 -2.62
C ALA A 295 -13.18 -7.15 -2.98
N LEU A 296 -14.05 -6.93 -1.98
CA LEU A 296 -15.35 -6.29 -2.19
C LEU A 296 -15.20 -4.81 -2.58
N GLU A 297 -14.38 -4.04 -1.90
CA GLU A 297 -14.20 -2.61 -2.20
C GLU A 297 -13.68 -2.33 -3.60
N TYR A 298 -12.83 -3.21 -4.14
CA TYR A 298 -12.27 -3.06 -5.50
C TYR A 298 -13.32 -3.35 -6.58
N THR A 299 -14.45 -3.98 -6.26
CA THR A 299 -15.58 -4.11 -7.19
C THR A 299 -16.36 -2.81 -7.40
N VAL A 300 -16.11 -1.76 -6.58
CA VAL A 300 -16.66 -0.42 -6.80
C VAL A 300 -15.64 0.42 -7.56
N SER A 301 -15.95 0.69 -8.82
CA SER A 301 -15.15 1.45 -9.77
C SER A 301 -15.07 2.94 -9.44
N ARG A 302 -16.13 3.48 -8.81
CA ARG A 302 -16.22 4.90 -8.48
C ARG A 302 -15.31 5.28 -7.31
N PRO A 303 -14.39 6.25 -7.50
CA PRO A 303 -13.61 6.76 -6.39
C PRO A 303 -14.45 7.52 -5.38
N TRP A 304 -13.87 7.55 -4.17
CA TRP A 304 -14.28 8.19 -2.92
C TRP A 304 -15.36 7.44 -2.14
N TYR A 305 -14.97 6.90 -1.00
CA TYR A 305 -15.92 6.50 0.02
C TYR A 305 -16.69 7.72 0.57
N TYR A 306 -17.92 7.46 1.01
CA TYR A 306 -18.77 8.37 1.76
C TYR A 306 -18.85 7.95 3.21
N LEU A 307 -19.01 8.91 4.11
CA LEU A 307 -19.39 8.67 5.49
C LEU A 307 -20.91 8.72 5.61
N ALA A 308 -21.50 7.81 6.38
CA ALA A 308 -22.95 7.74 6.54
C ALA A 308 -23.58 9.08 6.95
N HIS A 309 -22.92 9.84 7.83
CA HIS A 309 -23.41 11.15 8.29
C HIS A 309 -23.41 12.24 7.20
N GLU A 310 -22.68 12.06 6.09
CA GLU A 310 -22.77 12.98 4.94
C GLU A 310 -24.19 12.93 4.33
N LEU A 311 -24.93 11.84 4.51
CA LEU A 311 -26.30 11.68 4.01
C LEU A 311 -27.38 12.17 5.00
N GLY A 312 -26.98 12.77 6.13
CA GLY A 312 -27.88 13.24 7.19
C GLY A 312 -27.82 12.39 8.46
N ASP A 313 -28.78 12.63 9.36
CA ASP A 313 -28.89 11.93 10.64
C ASP A 313 -29.57 10.56 10.47
N LEU A 314 -28.79 9.59 9.96
CA LEU A 314 -29.27 8.24 9.73
C LEU A 314 -29.32 7.44 11.04
N LYS A 315 -30.48 6.87 11.37
CA LYS A 315 -30.67 5.98 12.53
C LYS A 315 -30.18 4.54 12.32
N VAL A 316 -29.43 4.29 11.25
CA VAL A 316 -28.96 2.95 10.86
C VAL A 316 -27.44 2.92 10.77
N GLY A 317 -26.85 1.78 11.12
CA GLY A 317 -25.41 1.55 10.91
C GLY A 317 -25.07 1.38 9.44
N VAL A 318 -23.77 1.49 9.11
CA VAL A 318 -23.26 1.38 7.73
C VAL A 318 -23.68 0.08 7.03
N SER A 319 -23.62 -1.07 7.73
CA SER A 319 -24.00 -2.35 7.13
C SER A 319 -25.46 -2.36 6.66
N GLU A 320 -26.35 -1.78 7.46
CA GLU A 320 -27.78 -1.67 7.14
C GLU A 320 -28.02 -0.65 6.03
N LEU A 321 -27.30 0.48 6.04
CA LEU A 321 -27.32 1.45 4.94
C LEU A 321 -26.91 0.78 3.62
N VAL A 322 -25.78 0.07 3.59
CA VAL A 322 -25.29 -0.63 2.39
C VAL A 322 -26.31 -1.66 1.91
N ARG A 323 -26.93 -2.43 2.81
CA ARG A 323 -28.00 -3.37 2.46
C ARG A 323 -29.17 -2.66 1.78
N ARG A 324 -29.65 -1.55 2.35
CA ARG A 324 -30.75 -0.75 1.79
C ARG A 324 -30.40 -0.14 0.43
N LEU A 325 -29.19 0.38 0.27
CA LEU A 325 -28.71 0.90 -1.02
C LEU A 325 -28.80 -0.18 -2.10
N ARG A 326 -28.31 -1.40 -1.81
CA ARG A 326 -28.36 -2.54 -2.72
C ARG A 326 -29.80 -2.95 -3.08
N GLU A 327 -30.70 -2.98 -2.10
CA GLU A 327 -32.12 -3.29 -2.33
C GLU A 327 -32.83 -2.28 -3.24
N HIS A 328 -32.31 -1.06 -3.32
CA HIS A 328 -32.81 0.01 -4.18
C HIS A 328 -31.96 0.20 -5.44
N GLY A 329 -31.15 -0.80 -5.80
CA GLY A 329 -30.41 -0.84 -7.06
C GLY A 329 -29.07 -0.09 -7.07
N ILE A 330 -28.62 0.45 -5.93
CA ILE A 330 -27.29 1.06 -5.80
C ILE A 330 -26.33 0.02 -5.23
N TYR A 331 -25.41 -0.47 -6.08
CA TYR A 331 -24.34 -1.32 -5.59
C TYR A 331 -23.42 -0.52 -4.65
N ALA A 332 -23.16 -1.07 -3.47
CA ALA A 332 -22.38 -0.43 -2.43
C ALA A 332 -21.64 -1.45 -1.56
N THR A 333 -20.56 -1.05 -0.91
CA THR A 333 -19.80 -1.88 0.04
C THR A 333 -19.39 -1.03 1.24
N PRO A 334 -19.22 -1.60 2.44
CA PRO A 334 -18.44 -0.91 3.48
C PRO A 334 -17.01 -0.65 2.99
N THR A 335 -16.28 0.27 3.63
CA THR A 335 -14.84 0.44 3.40
C THR A 335 -14.01 0.19 4.66
N HIS A 336 -12.85 -0.44 4.50
CA HIS A 336 -11.84 -0.64 5.53
C HIS A 336 -11.26 0.68 6.05
N MET A 337 -11.36 1.76 5.26
CA MET A 337 -10.77 3.06 5.59
C MET A 337 -11.54 3.81 6.68
N SER A 338 -12.81 3.45 6.93
CA SER A 338 -13.61 4.05 7.99
C SER A 338 -14.73 3.11 8.44
N PRO A 339 -14.92 2.89 9.75
CA PRO A 339 -16.06 2.11 10.25
C PRO A 339 -17.41 2.77 9.97
N GLN A 340 -17.42 4.08 9.70
CA GLN A 340 -18.61 4.83 9.29
C GLN A 340 -18.68 5.04 7.77
N GLY A 341 -17.76 4.45 7.01
CA GLY A 341 -17.59 4.67 5.58
C GLY A 341 -18.14 3.55 4.71
N PHE A 342 -18.60 3.92 3.51
CA PHE A 342 -18.99 2.99 2.46
C PHE A 342 -18.61 3.54 1.08
N LYS A 343 -18.39 2.66 0.11
CA LYS A 343 -18.28 2.99 -1.32
C LYS A 343 -19.58 2.63 -2.03
N ALA A 344 -19.91 3.35 -3.10
CA ALA A 344 -21.13 3.11 -3.86
C ALA A 344 -20.94 3.46 -5.34
N GLU A 345 -21.63 2.73 -6.21
CA GLU A 345 -21.77 3.01 -7.64
C GLU A 345 -22.84 4.08 -7.90
N ALA A 346 -22.74 5.19 -7.18
CA ALA A 346 -23.67 6.32 -7.25
C ALA A 346 -22.96 7.62 -6.89
N ASP A 347 -23.45 8.75 -7.39
CA ASP A 347 -22.93 10.05 -6.98
C ASP A 347 -23.60 10.55 -5.69
N TYR A 348 -23.08 11.66 -5.18
CA TYR A 348 -23.60 12.22 -3.93
C TYR A 348 -25.08 12.62 -4.02
N GLY A 349 -25.54 13.12 -5.17
CA GLY A 349 -26.93 13.52 -5.36
C GLY A 349 -27.88 12.33 -5.38
N GLU A 350 -27.51 11.26 -6.08
CA GLU A 350 -28.24 9.99 -6.08
C GLU A 350 -28.36 9.40 -4.67
N LEU A 351 -27.24 9.37 -3.94
CA LEU A 351 -27.21 8.90 -2.55
C LEU A 351 -28.08 9.75 -1.64
N LEU A 352 -28.09 11.08 -1.79
CA LEU A 352 -28.95 11.98 -1.01
C LEU A 352 -30.44 11.75 -1.30
N ILE A 353 -30.83 11.65 -2.58
CA ILE A 353 -32.21 11.41 -2.97
C ILE A 353 -32.69 10.09 -2.37
N LEU A 354 -31.88 9.04 -2.48
CA LEU A 354 -32.24 7.75 -1.92
C LEU A 354 -32.27 7.80 -0.39
N ALA A 355 -31.29 8.42 0.27
CA ALA A 355 -31.28 8.59 1.72
C ALA A 355 -32.51 9.37 2.23
N GLN A 356 -32.96 10.41 1.53
CA GLN A 356 -34.18 11.15 1.86
C GLN A 356 -35.45 10.29 1.68
N ARG A 357 -35.50 9.46 0.62
CA ARG A 357 -36.59 8.48 0.43
C ARG A 357 -36.58 7.41 1.51
N LEU A 358 -35.39 7.00 1.97
CA LEU A 358 -35.19 6.04 3.06
C LEU A 358 -35.44 6.69 4.45
N GLY A 359 -35.32 8.01 4.59
CA GLY A 359 -35.46 8.82 5.80
C GLY A 359 -36.88 8.96 6.37
N ARG A 360 -37.78 8.01 6.05
CA ARG A 360 -39.05 7.78 6.75
C ARG A 360 -38.97 6.58 7.73
N TRP A 361 -37.79 6.25 8.26
CA TRP A 361 -37.62 5.20 9.28
C TRP A 361 -36.64 5.62 10.37
#